data_AF-A0A8T4TEM1-F1
#
_entry.id   AF-A0A8T4TEM1-F1
#
_cell.length_a   1.000
_cell.length_b   1.000
_cell.length_c   1.000
_cell.angle_alpha   90.00
_cell.angle_beta   90.00
_cell.angle_gamma   90.00
#
_symmetry.space_group_name_H-M   'P 1'
#
loop_
_entity.id
_entity.type
_entity.pdbx_description
1 polymer ?
#
loop_
_entity_poly.entity_id
_entity_poly.type
_entity_poly.pdbx_seq_one_letter_code
_entity_poly.pdbx_strand_id
1 'polypeptide(L)'
;MANSIKLEKPILVIMGNPPYSVSSSNKSEWIIKLMKDYKKDLKERNIQPLDDDYIKFIRFAQWKIEQNKIGMIGIISNNSYLDGVIHRQMRKEILSKFNSIYILNLHGDSRKGEKTPEGRKDENVFDIQQGVAIAIFVKNKGNEKAVHYVDLYGLRKDKYKFLQENKISEINFEDLNPKQPYYFLTQKDFSSKRKYDNFFKIDDIFNIGSSGVNTARDYLLVGFTKEEVSLRIESIKKENYNLLMKNLESDLRRNEVKDIFKTHKIDNNIFYNYDYRPFNI
;
A
#
# COMPACT_ATOMS: atom_id res chain seq x y z
N MET A 1 -29.84 20.65 -20.72
CA MET A 1 -28.68 19.78 -20.99
C MET A 1 -28.55 18.60 -20.01
N ALA A 2 -28.74 18.76 -18.69
CA ALA A 2 -28.66 17.62 -17.75
C ALA A 2 -29.74 16.54 -17.96
N ASN A 3 -30.96 16.92 -18.38
CA ASN A 3 -32.06 15.97 -18.59
C ASN A 3 -31.92 15.12 -19.87
N SER A 4 -31.30 15.64 -20.94
CA SER A 4 -31.06 14.87 -22.18
C SER A 4 -29.96 13.82 -22.02
N ILE A 5 -28.93 14.11 -21.22
CA ILE A 5 -27.88 13.15 -20.87
C ILE A 5 -28.42 12.00 -20.01
N LYS A 6 -29.34 12.27 -19.07
CA LYS A 6 -29.95 11.24 -18.22
C LYS A 6 -30.84 10.23 -18.98
N LEU A 7 -31.38 10.61 -20.14
CA LEU A 7 -32.37 9.80 -20.86
C LEU A 7 -31.82 9.07 -22.09
N GLU A 8 -30.75 9.58 -22.73
CA GLU A 8 -30.26 9.01 -24.00
C GLU A 8 -28.94 8.24 -23.89
N LYS A 9 -28.15 8.45 -22.83
CA LYS A 9 -26.85 7.78 -22.64
C LYS A 9 -26.63 7.46 -21.15
N PRO A 10 -26.72 6.20 -20.71
CA PRO A 10 -26.47 5.86 -19.31
C PRO A 10 -24.99 6.12 -18.97
N ILE A 11 -24.70 7.26 -18.34
CA ILE A 11 -23.40 7.55 -17.75
C ILE A 11 -23.37 6.84 -16.40
N LEU A 12 -22.55 5.78 -16.29
CA LEU A 12 -22.35 5.10 -15.02
C LEU A 12 -21.39 5.91 -14.14
N VAL A 13 -21.82 6.23 -12.92
CA VAL A 13 -20.99 6.86 -11.89
C VAL A 13 -20.87 5.93 -10.70
N ILE A 14 -19.64 5.62 -10.30
CA ILE A 14 -19.34 4.82 -9.10
C ILE A 14 -18.56 5.70 -8.14
N MET A 15 -19.06 5.88 -6.92
CA MET A 15 -18.38 6.69 -5.90
C MET A 15 -18.32 5.95 -4.57
N GLY A 16 -17.34 6.29 -3.73
CA GLY A 16 -17.30 5.77 -2.36
C GLY A 16 -15.98 5.94 -1.64
N ASN A 17 -16.02 5.62 -0.34
CA ASN A 17 -14.86 5.39 0.51
C ASN A 17 -14.74 3.88 0.74
N PRO A 18 -14.07 3.12 -0.14
CA PRO A 18 -13.95 1.67 0.01
C PRO A 18 -13.16 1.30 1.28
N PRO A 19 -13.41 0.12 1.88
CA PRO A 19 -12.68 -0.30 3.08
C PRO A 19 -11.19 -0.55 2.79
N TYR A 20 -10.33 -0.27 3.78
CA TYR A 20 -8.87 -0.48 3.69
C TYR A 20 -8.51 -1.72 4.52
N SER A 21 -8.37 -2.87 3.88
CA SER A 21 -8.10 -4.14 4.55
C SER A 21 -7.32 -5.09 3.64
N VAL A 22 -6.03 -5.27 3.93
CA VAL A 22 -5.16 -6.24 3.25
C VAL A 22 -5.58 -7.68 3.58
N SER A 23 -6.02 -7.94 4.81
CA SER A 23 -6.63 -9.21 5.22
C SER A 23 -8.11 -9.26 4.83
N SER A 24 -8.36 -9.15 3.53
CA SER A 24 -9.70 -9.04 2.95
C SER A 24 -10.57 -10.26 3.25
N SER A 25 -11.82 -9.99 3.65
CA SER A 25 -12.89 -10.99 3.72
C SER A 25 -13.51 -11.28 2.34
N ASN A 26 -13.27 -10.41 1.35
CA ASN A 26 -13.77 -10.58 -0.01
C ASN A 26 -12.87 -11.50 -0.84
N LYS A 27 -13.12 -12.81 -0.71
CA LYS A 27 -12.34 -13.87 -1.37
C LYS A 27 -13.14 -14.65 -2.42
N SER A 28 -14.18 -14.04 -3.01
CA SER A 28 -14.93 -14.71 -4.07
C SER A 28 -14.03 -15.06 -5.26
N GLU A 29 -14.25 -16.22 -5.88
CA GLU A 29 -13.45 -16.65 -7.04
C GLU A 29 -13.50 -15.62 -8.19
N TRP A 30 -14.65 -14.97 -8.34
CA TRP A 30 -14.88 -13.93 -9.31
C TRP A 30 -13.92 -12.73 -9.15
N ILE A 31 -13.82 -12.15 -7.94
CA ILE A 31 -12.92 -11.01 -7.72
C ILE A 31 -11.46 -11.43 -7.81
N ILE A 32 -11.11 -12.63 -7.35
CA ILE A 32 -9.74 -13.17 -7.47
C ILE A 32 -9.34 -13.30 -8.94
N LYS A 33 -10.23 -13.80 -9.80
CA LYS A 33 -10.00 -13.90 -11.24
C LYS A 33 -9.83 -12.51 -11.86
N LEU A 34 -10.66 -11.55 -11.48
CA LEU A 34 -10.60 -10.18 -11.98
C LEU A 34 -9.32 -9.45 -11.58
N MET A 35 -8.82 -9.71 -10.37
CA MET A 35 -7.59 -9.15 -9.82
C MET A 35 -6.31 -9.65 -10.52
N LYS A 36 -6.38 -10.72 -11.34
CA LYS A 36 -5.22 -11.23 -12.07
C LYS A 36 -4.57 -10.17 -12.97
N ASP A 37 -5.36 -9.27 -13.55
CA ASP A 37 -4.86 -8.20 -14.41
C ASP A 37 -3.91 -7.27 -13.66
N TYR A 38 -4.19 -6.98 -12.39
CA TYR A 38 -3.36 -6.13 -11.53
C TYR A 38 -2.11 -6.83 -11.01
N LYS A 39 -2.01 -8.16 -11.16
CA LYS A 39 -0.89 -8.98 -10.65
C LYS A 39 -0.03 -9.58 -11.77
N LYS A 40 -0.39 -9.32 -13.03
CA LYS A 40 0.24 -9.93 -14.20
C LYS A 40 1.73 -9.57 -14.30
N ASP A 41 2.60 -10.53 -14.58
CA ASP A 41 4.04 -10.31 -14.83
C ASP A 41 4.78 -9.56 -13.69
N LEU A 42 4.28 -9.65 -12.45
CA LEU A 42 5.00 -9.19 -11.26
C LEU A 42 6.00 -10.25 -10.81
N LYS A 43 7.22 -9.82 -10.46
CA LYS A 43 8.33 -10.68 -10.01
C LYS A 43 8.71 -10.44 -8.55
N GLU A 44 8.00 -9.54 -7.88
CA GLU A 44 8.24 -9.18 -6.50
C GLU A 44 7.86 -10.32 -5.57
N ARG A 45 8.68 -10.53 -4.53
CA ARG A 45 8.49 -11.62 -3.57
C ARG A 45 7.17 -11.52 -2.80
N ASN A 46 6.73 -10.30 -2.48
CA ASN A 46 5.49 -10.06 -1.77
C ASN A 46 4.56 -9.13 -2.55
N ILE A 47 3.52 -9.72 -3.16
CA ILE A 47 2.45 -9.01 -3.85
C ILE A 47 1.11 -9.04 -3.08
N GLN A 48 1.10 -9.60 -1.87
CA GLN A 48 -0.10 -9.68 -1.03
C GLN A 48 -0.80 -8.33 -0.80
N PRO A 49 -0.10 -7.18 -0.68
CA PRO A 49 -0.80 -5.91 -0.50
C PRO A 49 -1.71 -5.52 -1.68
N LEU A 50 -1.57 -6.15 -2.85
CA LEU A 50 -2.51 -5.97 -3.96
C LEU A 50 -3.90 -6.58 -3.71
N ASP A 51 -4.05 -7.44 -2.69
CA ASP A 51 -5.33 -8.03 -2.28
C ASP A 51 -6.15 -7.15 -1.33
N ASP A 52 -5.70 -5.92 -1.07
CA ASP A 52 -6.44 -4.95 -0.28
C ASP A 52 -7.84 -4.67 -0.87
N ASP A 53 -8.84 -4.58 -0.01
CA ASP A 53 -10.23 -4.38 -0.40
C ASP A 53 -10.47 -3.09 -1.20
N TYR A 54 -9.71 -2.02 -0.96
CA TYR A 54 -9.84 -0.81 -1.77
C TYR A 54 -9.38 -1.04 -3.23
N ILE A 55 -8.35 -1.87 -3.43
CA ILE A 55 -7.86 -2.23 -4.76
C ILE A 55 -8.89 -3.10 -5.47
N LYS A 56 -9.49 -4.05 -4.75
CA LYS A 56 -10.60 -4.88 -5.28
C LYS A 56 -11.79 -4.02 -5.68
N PHE A 57 -12.12 -3.01 -4.87
CA PHE A 57 -13.17 -2.06 -5.22
C PHE A 57 -12.84 -1.28 -6.50
N ILE A 58 -11.62 -0.74 -6.63
CA ILE A 58 -11.17 -0.05 -7.85
C ILE A 58 -11.27 -1.00 -9.06
N ARG A 59 -10.82 -2.25 -8.93
CA ARG A 59 -10.88 -3.22 -10.03
C ARG A 59 -12.32 -3.58 -10.41
N PHE A 60 -13.20 -3.76 -9.42
CA PHE A 60 -14.64 -3.96 -9.63
C PHE A 60 -15.24 -2.77 -10.38
N ALA A 61 -14.96 -1.55 -9.91
CA ALA A 61 -15.49 -0.33 -10.49
C ALA A 61 -14.97 -0.14 -11.94
N GLN A 62 -13.68 -0.39 -12.18
CA GLN A 62 -13.11 -0.42 -13.53
C GLN A 62 -13.88 -1.40 -14.44
N TRP A 63 -14.08 -2.65 -13.99
CA TRP A 63 -14.82 -3.65 -14.76
C TRP A 63 -16.24 -3.20 -15.11
N LYS A 64 -16.96 -2.59 -14.16
CA LYS A 64 -18.31 -2.06 -14.40
C LYS A 64 -18.32 -0.91 -15.42
N ILE A 65 -17.33 -0.03 -15.39
CA ILE A 65 -17.20 1.07 -16.36
C ILE A 65 -16.84 0.54 -17.75
N GLU A 66 -16.00 -0.49 -17.85
CA GLU A 66 -15.68 -1.14 -19.12
C GLU A 66 -16.93 -1.67 -19.85
N GLN A 67 -17.93 -2.15 -19.12
CA GLN A 67 -19.20 -2.60 -19.71
C GLN A 67 -20.04 -1.44 -20.27
N ASN A 68 -19.99 -0.27 -19.64
CA ASN A 68 -20.79 0.90 -20.03
C ASN A 68 -20.09 1.83 -21.04
N LYS A 69 -18.78 1.64 -21.30
CA LYS A 69 -17.92 2.40 -22.23
C LYS A 69 -17.78 3.91 -21.94
N ILE A 70 -18.70 4.51 -21.19
CA ILE A 70 -18.68 5.89 -20.69
C ILE A 70 -19.04 5.84 -19.21
N GLY A 71 -18.29 6.57 -18.40
CA GLY A 71 -18.60 6.70 -16.99
C GLY A 71 -17.45 7.31 -16.18
N MET A 72 -17.65 7.35 -14.88
CA MET A 72 -16.68 7.91 -13.94
C MET A 72 -16.61 7.09 -12.66
N ILE A 73 -15.42 7.01 -12.08
CA ILE A 73 -15.18 6.53 -10.72
C ILE A 73 -14.68 7.72 -9.90
N GLY A 74 -15.22 7.96 -8.71
CA GLY A 74 -14.76 8.98 -7.78
C GLY A 74 -14.64 8.44 -6.36
N ILE A 75 -13.41 8.27 -5.87
CA ILE A 75 -13.16 7.59 -4.60
C ILE A 75 -12.17 8.35 -3.73
N ILE A 76 -12.26 8.14 -2.41
CA ILE A 76 -11.17 8.40 -1.48
C ILE A 76 -10.63 7.07 -0.97
N SER A 77 -9.33 6.84 -1.10
CA SER A 77 -8.71 5.56 -0.76
C SER A 77 -7.29 5.73 -0.24
N ASN A 78 -6.71 4.66 0.31
CA ASN A 78 -5.28 4.60 0.62
C ASN A 78 -4.45 4.99 -0.62
N ASN A 79 -3.48 5.90 -0.45
CA ASN A 79 -2.69 6.46 -1.55
C ASN A 79 -1.51 5.58 -2.01
N SER A 80 -1.26 4.45 -1.37
CA SER A 80 -0.11 3.58 -1.66
C SER A 80 -0.04 3.07 -3.10
N TYR A 81 -1.16 2.98 -3.81
CA TYR A 81 -1.17 2.59 -5.23
C TYR A 81 -0.64 3.67 -6.16
N LEU A 82 -0.56 4.93 -5.74
CA LEU A 82 -0.06 6.02 -6.59
C LEU A 82 1.43 5.85 -6.88
N ASP A 83 2.21 5.39 -5.90
CA ASP A 83 3.67 5.27 -6.01
C ASP A 83 4.28 3.94 -5.55
N GLY A 84 3.49 2.99 -5.05
CA GLY A 84 4.02 1.69 -4.65
C GLY A 84 4.53 0.86 -5.83
N VAL A 85 5.68 0.21 -5.65
CA VAL A 85 6.40 -0.54 -6.70
C VAL A 85 5.57 -1.69 -7.29
N ILE A 86 4.85 -2.43 -6.43
CA ILE A 86 4.02 -3.58 -6.81
C ILE A 86 2.75 -3.16 -7.57
N HIS A 87 2.29 -1.91 -7.43
CA HIS A 87 1.05 -1.42 -8.05
C HIS A 87 1.24 -1.00 -9.51
N ARG A 88 2.41 -1.22 -10.12
CA ARG A 88 2.70 -0.79 -11.49
C ARG A 88 1.73 -1.35 -12.54
N GLN A 89 1.26 -2.58 -12.36
CA GLN A 89 0.30 -3.19 -13.29
C GLN A 89 -1.11 -2.67 -13.08
N MET A 90 -1.51 -2.44 -11.82
CA MET A 90 -2.74 -1.71 -11.51
C MET A 90 -2.76 -0.33 -12.19
N ARG A 91 -1.69 0.46 -12.03
CA ARG A 91 -1.60 1.78 -12.68
C ARG A 91 -1.64 1.67 -14.21
N LYS A 92 -0.92 0.70 -14.78
CA LYS A 92 -0.95 0.42 -16.23
C LYS A 92 -2.36 0.10 -16.72
N GLU A 93 -3.10 -0.76 -16.00
CA GLU A 93 -4.48 -1.12 -16.35
C GLU A 93 -5.39 0.11 -16.28
N ILE A 94 -5.35 0.88 -15.19
CA ILE A 94 -6.12 2.13 -15.04
C ILE A 94 -5.82 3.09 -16.21
N LEU A 95 -4.54 3.35 -16.51
CA LEU A 95 -4.11 4.21 -17.63
C LEU A 95 -4.57 3.66 -18.99
N SER A 96 -4.69 2.34 -19.13
CA SER A 96 -5.15 1.72 -20.38
C SER A 96 -6.64 1.98 -20.63
N LYS A 97 -7.45 1.98 -19.57
CA LYS A 97 -8.92 2.05 -19.66
C LYS A 97 -9.46 3.46 -19.62
N PHE A 98 -8.94 4.31 -18.75
CA PHE A 98 -9.46 5.67 -18.54
C PHE A 98 -8.79 6.69 -19.45
N ASN A 99 -9.54 7.76 -19.74
CA ASN A 99 -9.12 8.89 -20.56
C ASN A 99 -8.49 9.95 -19.69
N SER A 100 -9.22 10.44 -18.69
CA SER A 100 -8.73 11.47 -17.77
C SER A 100 -8.67 10.90 -16.37
N ILE A 101 -7.55 11.13 -15.69
CA ILE A 101 -7.33 10.72 -14.30
C ILE A 101 -7.01 11.99 -13.52
N TYR A 102 -7.73 12.25 -12.44
CA TYR A 102 -7.47 13.35 -11.52
C TYR A 102 -7.13 12.77 -10.15
N ILE A 103 -5.97 13.16 -9.61
CA ILE A 103 -5.47 12.70 -8.31
C ILE A 103 -5.22 13.93 -7.44
N LEU A 104 -5.96 14.01 -6.34
CA LEU A 104 -5.69 14.93 -5.24
C LEU A 104 -5.13 14.10 -4.09
N ASN A 105 -3.80 14.12 -3.94
CA ASN A 105 -3.12 13.38 -2.89
C ASN A 105 -3.20 14.15 -1.58
N LEU A 106 -3.91 13.58 -0.59
CA LEU A 106 -4.13 14.23 0.71
C LEU A 106 -3.06 13.84 1.74
N HIS A 107 -2.07 13.01 1.37
CA HIS A 107 -0.97 12.59 2.22
C HIS A 107 -1.41 12.08 3.60
N GLY A 108 -0.64 12.38 4.66
CA GLY A 108 -0.90 11.99 6.03
C GLY A 108 -0.48 10.56 6.38
N ASP A 109 0.53 9.98 5.69
CA ASP A 109 1.08 8.67 6.07
C ASP A 109 2.07 8.80 7.25
N SER A 110 1.54 8.71 8.46
CA SER A 110 2.35 8.78 9.69
C SER A 110 3.32 7.61 9.85
N ARG A 111 3.10 6.47 9.17
CA ARG A 111 4.03 5.32 9.21
C ARG A 111 5.31 5.60 8.44
N LYS A 112 5.22 6.45 7.41
CA LYS A 112 6.39 6.95 6.66
C LYS A 112 7.02 8.17 7.34
N GLY A 113 6.42 8.69 8.41
CA GLY A 113 6.83 9.96 9.02
C GLY A 113 6.70 11.13 8.05
N GLU A 114 5.66 11.11 7.21
CA GLU A 114 5.43 12.12 6.17
C GLU A 114 5.33 13.53 6.77
N LYS A 115 5.91 14.51 6.07
CA LYS A 115 5.96 15.92 6.43
C LYS A 115 5.66 16.75 5.20
N THR A 116 5.28 18.01 5.42
CA THR A 116 5.16 18.96 4.30
C THR A 116 6.54 19.17 3.64
N PRO A 117 6.60 19.71 2.41
CA PRO A 117 7.86 20.06 1.76
C PRO A 117 8.75 20.99 2.60
N GLU A 118 8.15 21.84 3.44
CA GLU A 118 8.84 22.74 4.38
C GLU A 118 9.20 22.05 5.72
N GLY A 119 8.98 20.75 5.84
CA GLY A 119 9.29 19.95 7.04
C GLY A 119 8.28 20.10 8.18
N ARG A 120 7.10 20.68 7.94
CA ARG A 120 6.03 20.83 8.95
C ARG A 120 5.24 19.53 9.11
N LYS A 121 4.38 19.51 10.14
CA LYS A 121 3.47 18.40 10.38
C LYS A 121 2.49 18.27 9.23
N ASP A 122 2.34 17.04 8.73
CA ASP A 122 1.31 16.68 7.76
C ASP A 122 0.34 15.70 8.41
N GLU A 123 -0.94 16.04 8.43
CA GLU A 123 -1.98 15.27 9.14
C GLU A 123 -2.92 14.57 8.17
N ASN A 124 -3.29 13.34 8.51
CA ASN A 124 -4.30 12.62 7.78
C ASN A 124 -5.69 13.25 7.97
N VAL A 125 -6.54 13.21 6.94
CA VAL A 125 -7.93 13.69 7.04
C VAL A 125 -8.79 12.77 7.92
N PHE A 126 -8.49 11.48 7.98
CA PHE A 126 -9.13 10.52 8.88
C PHE A 126 -8.25 10.20 10.10
N ASP A 127 -8.82 9.59 11.13
CA ASP A 127 -8.09 9.07 12.30
C ASP A 127 -7.42 7.72 12.00
N ILE A 128 -6.58 7.70 10.96
CA ILE A 128 -5.82 6.53 10.50
C ILE A 128 -4.36 6.90 10.23
N GLN A 129 -3.52 5.87 10.10
CA GLN A 129 -2.08 6.08 9.88
C GLN A 129 -1.67 6.09 8.41
N GLN A 130 -2.42 5.42 7.53
CA GLN A 130 -2.17 5.30 6.09
C GLN A 130 -2.49 6.61 5.39
N GLY A 131 -1.63 7.08 4.48
CA GLY A 131 -1.95 8.23 3.63
C GLY A 131 -3.14 7.96 2.72
N VAL A 132 -3.90 9.02 2.38
CA VAL A 132 -5.10 8.90 1.54
C VAL A 132 -5.08 9.87 0.36
N ALA A 133 -5.81 9.52 -0.69
CA ALA A 133 -5.96 10.35 -1.87
C ALA A 133 -7.39 10.27 -2.41
N ILE A 134 -7.87 11.39 -2.95
CA ILE A 134 -9.08 11.43 -3.76
C ILE A 134 -8.66 11.18 -5.21
N ALA A 135 -9.29 10.21 -5.86
CA ALA A 135 -9.01 9.84 -7.24
C ALA A 135 -10.29 9.79 -8.06
N ILE A 136 -10.25 10.44 -9.22
CA ILE A 136 -11.34 10.45 -10.19
C ILE A 136 -10.84 9.89 -11.51
N PHE A 137 -11.48 8.82 -11.98
CA PHE A 137 -11.15 8.15 -13.23
C PHE A 137 -12.30 8.33 -14.22
N VAL A 138 -12.04 8.99 -15.35
CA VAL A 138 -13.06 9.34 -16.34
C VAL A 138 -12.87 8.51 -17.60
N LYS A 139 -13.93 7.82 -18.01
CA LYS A 139 -14.02 7.11 -19.29
C LYS A 139 -14.99 7.83 -20.21
N ASN A 140 -14.52 8.18 -21.40
CA ASN A 140 -15.35 8.75 -22.46
C ASN A 140 -15.06 8.09 -23.82
N LYS A 141 -15.71 8.57 -24.88
CA LYS A 141 -15.54 8.04 -26.26
C LYS A 141 -14.29 8.57 -26.97
N GLY A 142 -13.63 9.58 -26.42
CA GLY A 142 -12.40 10.13 -26.98
C GLY A 142 -11.21 9.21 -26.78
N ASN A 143 -10.11 9.53 -27.45
CA ASN A 143 -8.83 8.82 -27.32
C ASN A 143 -7.78 9.61 -26.54
N GLU A 144 -8.07 10.87 -26.21
CA GLU A 144 -7.19 11.71 -25.42
C GLU A 144 -6.99 11.11 -24.03
N LYS A 145 -5.73 11.15 -23.58
CA LYS A 145 -5.30 10.66 -22.28
C LYS A 145 -4.58 11.75 -21.53
N ALA A 146 -5.02 12.02 -20.31
CA ALA A 146 -4.42 13.01 -19.44
C ALA A 146 -4.44 12.51 -17.99
N VAL A 147 -3.38 12.82 -17.25
CA VAL A 147 -3.26 12.50 -15.84
C VAL A 147 -2.92 13.79 -15.13
N HIS A 148 -3.83 14.21 -14.26
CA HIS A 148 -3.77 15.45 -13.51
C HIS A 148 -3.52 15.12 -12.05
N TYR A 149 -2.53 15.78 -11.44
CA TYR A 149 -2.07 15.48 -10.10
C TYR A 149 -1.83 16.75 -9.31
N VAL A 150 -2.19 16.73 -8.03
CA VAL A 150 -1.83 17.79 -7.10
C VAL A 150 -1.66 17.19 -5.70
N ASP A 151 -0.67 17.72 -4.98
CA ASP A 151 -0.46 17.42 -3.57
C ASP A 151 -1.19 18.43 -2.70
N LEU A 152 -1.83 17.94 -1.64
CA LEU A 152 -2.40 18.76 -0.59
C LEU A 152 -1.83 18.33 0.76
N TYR A 153 -0.74 18.98 1.14
CA TYR A 153 -0.08 18.84 2.43
C TYR A 153 -0.70 19.76 3.50
N GLY A 154 -0.41 19.48 4.77
CA GLY A 154 -0.67 20.37 5.89
C GLY A 154 -1.53 19.74 7.00
N LEU A 155 -2.09 20.59 7.84
CA LEU A 155 -2.93 20.17 8.95
C LEU A 155 -4.31 19.72 8.45
N ARG A 156 -4.97 18.84 9.21
CA ARG A 156 -6.29 18.30 8.85
C ARG A 156 -7.31 19.40 8.60
N LYS A 157 -7.29 20.46 9.44
CA LYS A 157 -8.19 21.60 9.33
C LYS A 157 -8.01 22.36 8.00
N ASP A 158 -6.77 22.56 7.58
CA ASP A 158 -6.45 23.29 6.34
C ASP A 158 -6.84 22.48 5.11
N LYS A 159 -6.62 21.16 5.16
CA LYS A 159 -7.10 20.23 4.12
C LYS A 159 -8.62 20.28 3.99
N TYR A 160 -9.35 20.25 5.11
CA TYR A 160 -10.81 20.36 5.07
C TYR A 160 -11.30 21.71 4.53
N LYS A 161 -10.66 22.80 4.93
CA LYS A 161 -10.97 24.13 4.41
C LYS A 161 -10.79 24.17 2.88
N PHE A 162 -9.64 23.70 2.39
CA PHE A 162 -9.37 23.63 0.95
C PHE A 162 -10.43 22.81 0.20
N LEU A 163 -10.80 21.63 0.73
CA LEU A 163 -11.79 20.74 0.12
C LEU A 163 -13.23 21.32 0.12
N GLN A 164 -13.55 22.21 1.07
CA GLN A 164 -14.85 22.89 1.12
C GLN A 164 -14.92 24.09 0.19
N GLU A 165 -13.81 24.80 0.01
CA GLU A 165 -13.75 26.07 -0.73
C GLU A 165 -13.49 25.91 -2.23
N ASN A 166 -12.96 24.75 -2.69
CA ASN A 166 -12.54 24.56 -4.08
C ASN A 166 -13.36 23.49 -4.79
N LYS A 167 -13.73 23.76 -6.05
CA LYS A 167 -14.22 22.72 -6.98
C LYS A 167 -13.07 22.11 -7.76
N ILE A 168 -13.24 20.88 -8.24
CA ILE A 168 -12.21 20.20 -9.05
C ILE A 168 -11.76 21.01 -10.27
N SER A 169 -12.66 21.76 -10.90
CA SER A 169 -12.36 22.61 -12.05
C SER A 169 -11.54 23.87 -11.72
N GLU A 170 -11.45 24.21 -10.44
CA GLU A 170 -10.76 25.40 -9.93
C GLU A 170 -9.38 25.04 -9.36
N ILE A 171 -9.11 23.75 -9.17
CA ILE A 171 -7.82 23.25 -8.67
C ILE A 171 -6.79 23.29 -9.80
N ASN A 172 -5.65 23.91 -9.53
CA ASN A 172 -4.50 23.91 -10.43
C ASN A 172 -3.77 22.57 -10.33
N PHE A 173 -4.16 21.63 -11.19
CA PHE A 173 -3.46 20.36 -11.33
C PHE A 173 -2.21 20.50 -12.21
N GLU A 174 -1.22 19.69 -11.90
CA GLU A 174 -0.08 19.45 -12.77
C GLU A 174 -0.30 18.21 -13.64
N ASP A 175 0.12 18.28 -14.90
CA ASP A 175 0.04 17.15 -15.81
C ASP A 175 1.20 16.17 -15.57
N LEU A 176 0.86 14.90 -15.35
CA LEU A 176 1.81 13.81 -15.25
C LEU A 176 1.94 13.08 -16.59
N ASN A 177 3.14 12.58 -16.84
CA ASN A 177 3.41 11.62 -17.91
C ASN A 177 3.92 10.30 -17.31
N PRO A 178 3.03 9.40 -16.85
CA PRO A 178 3.42 8.14 -16.23
C PRO A 178 4.20 7.24 -17.20
N LYS A 179 5.45 6.93 -16.87
CA LYS A 179 6.34 6.13 -17.74
C LYS A 179 6.60 4.73 -17.21
N GLN A 180 6.90 3.81 -18.14
CA GLN A 180 7.40 2.48 -17.80
C GLN A 180 8.69 2.54 -16.96
N PRO A 181 8.95 1.53 -16.12
CA PRO A 181 8.10 0.35 -15.88
C PRO A 181 7.02 0.58 -14.81
N TYR A 182 7.09 1.68 -14.06
CA TYR A 182 6.31 1.86 -12.84
C TYR A 182 4.98 2.59 -13.05
N TYR A 183 4.89 3.46 -14.05
CA TYR A 183 3.69 4.25 -14.33
C TYR A 183 3.20 5.05 -13.11
N PHE A 184 4.11 5.69 -12.36
CA PHE A 184 3.74 6.41 -11.14
C PHE A 184 2.68 7.48 -11.41
N LEU A 185 1.68 7.54 -10.53
CA LEU A 185 0.63 8.56 -10.49
C LEU A 185 0.94 9.60 -9.41
N THR A 186 2.23 9.91 -9.27
CA THR A 186 2.81 10.96 -8.42
C THR A 186 3.94 11.60 -9.19
N GLN A 187 4.34 12.80 -8.78
CA GLN A 187 5.56 13.40 -9.30
C GLN A 187 6.78 12.59 -8.85
N LYS A 188 7.66 12.29 -9.81
CA LYS A 188 8.94 11.63 -9.55
C LYS A 188 10.00 12.24 -10.45
N ASP A 189 11.13 12.61 -9.87
CA ASP A 189 12.29 13.06 -10.63
C ASP A 189 13.13 11.85 -11.08
N PHE A 190 13.21 11.65 -12.40
CA PHE A 190 14.07 10.66 -13.03
C PHE A 190 15.18 11.29 -13.88
N SER A 191 15.47 12.58 -13.69
CA SER A 191 16.52 13.32 -14.41
C SER A 191 17.86 12.59 -14.37
N SER A 192 18.20 12.01 -13.21
CA SER A 192 19.45 11.30 -12.97
C SER A 192 19.39 9.79 -13.27
N LYS A 193 18.24 9.26 -13.72
CA LYS A 193 18.04 7.81 -13.92
C LYS A 193 19.05 7.20 -14.88
N ARG A 194 19.32 7.85 -16.02
CA ARG A 194 20.29 7.34 -17.02
C ARG A 194 21.70 7.25 -16.44
N LYS A 195 22.08 8.23 -15.60
CA LYS A 195 23.39 8.22 -14.91
C LYS A 195 23.43 7.11 -13.86
N TYR A 196 22.35 6.95 -13.09
CA TYR A 196 22.22 5.89 -12.08
C TYR A 196 22.30 4.48 -12.70
N ASP A 197 21.59 4.25 -13.82
CA ASP A 197 21.54 2.96 -14.50
C ASP A 197 22.88 2.53 -15.12
N ASN A 198 23.87 3.43 -15.22
CA ASN A 198 25.23 3.11 -15.68
C ASN A 198 26.13 2.55 -14.56
N PHE A 199 25.73 2.64 -13.29
CA PHE A 199 26.47 2.02 -12.20
C PHE A 199 26.24 0.51 -12.17
N PHE A 200 27.23 -0.21 -11.64
CA PHE A 200 27.10 -1.66 -11.43
C PHE A 200 25.96 -1.95 -10.47
N LYS A 201 25.14 -2.97 -10.80
CA LYS A 201 24.15 -3.43 -9.84
C LYS A 201 24.83 -4.30 -8.78
N ILE A 202 24.33 -4.22 -7.56
CA ILE A 202 24.87 -4.98 -6.44
C ILE A 202 24.69 -6.50 -6.65
N ASP A 203 23.59 -6.92 -7.28
CA ASP A 203 23.34 -8.33 -7.62
C ASP A 203 24.17 -8.85 -8.79
N ASP A 204 24.76 -7.96 -9.60
CA ASP A 204 25.77 -8.35 -10.60
C ASP A 204 27.16 -8.53 -9.94
N ILE A 205 27.42 -7.89 -8.80
CA ILE A 205 28.69 -7.96 -8.06
C ILE A 205 28.70 -9.14 -7.07
N PHE A 206 27.61 -9.32 -6.32
CA PHE A 206 27.52 -10.31 -5.27
C PHE A 206 26.63 -11.48 -5.69
N ASN A 207 27.21 -12.67 -5.76
CA ASN A 207 26.50 -13.90 -6.13
C ASN A 207 25.52 -14.40 -5.05
N ILE A 208 25.68 -13.92 -3.81
CA ILE A 208 24.89 -14.35 -2.65
C ILE A 208 24.43 -13.10 -1.90
N GLY A 209 23.13 -12.99 -1.70
CA GLY A 209 22.51 -11.97 -0.87
C GLY A 209 21.34 -12.53 -0.09
N SER A 210 21.20 -12.13 1.16
CA SER A 210 20.07 -12.45 2.02
C SER A 210 19.46 -11.18 2.60
N SER A 211 18.19 -11.26 2.99
CA SER A 211 17.61 -10.26 3.88
C SER A 211 18.08 -10.52 5.32
N GLY A 212 17.95 -9.51 6.19
CA GLY A 212 18.12 -9.70 7.63
C GLY A 212 17.21 -10.80 8.19
N VAL A 213 17.57 -11.29 9.38
CA VAL A 213 16.79 -12.29 10.12
C VAL A 213 15.40 -11.72 10.43
N ASN A 214 14.35 -12.50 10.14
CA ASN A 214 12.98 -12.17 10.51
C ASN A 214 12.43 -13.30 11.38
N THR A 215 12.29 -13.04 12.69
CA THR A 215 11.82 -14.06 13.63
C THR A 215 10.29 -14.17 13.68
N ALA A 216 9.58 -13.16 13.15
CA ALA A 216 8.13 -12.92 13.32
C ALA A 216 7.62 -12.86 14.77
N ARG A 217 8.50 -13.04 15.77
CA ARG A 217 8.19 -13.21 17.19
C ARG A 217 9.29 -12.60 18.05
N ASP A 218 9.65 -11.36 17.74
CA ASP A 218 10.79 -10.70 18.40
C ASP A 218 10.58 -10.62 19.91
N TYR A 219 9.34 -10.41 20.37
CA TYR A 219 8.97 -10.42 21.79
C TYR A 219 9.33 -11.72 22.52
N LEU A 220 9.50 -12.84 21.79
CA LEU A 220 9.87 -14.13 22.33
C LEU A 220 11.35 -14.45 22.07
N LEU A 221 11.79 -14.25 20.83
CA LEU A 221 13.06 -14.77 20.32
C LEU A 221 14.22 -13.76 20.36
N VAL A 222 13.95 -12.51 20.72
CA VAL A 222 14.94 -11.42 20.69
C VAL A 222 15.00 -10.75 22.06
N GLY A 223 16.20 -10.67 22.61
CA GLY A 223 16.46 -10.05 23.91
C GLY A 223 17.91 -9.56 23.97
N PHE A 224 18.17 -8.64 24.90
CA PHE A 224 19.51 -8.06 25.08
C PHE A 224 20.47 -9.03 25.75
N THR A 225 19.93 -10.05 26.41
CA THR A 225 20.73 -11.08 27.09
C THR A 225 20.21 -12.46 26.73
N LYS A 226 21.14 -13.43 26.75
CA LYS A 226 20.80 -14.83 26.51
C LYS A 226 19.85 -15.37 27.58
N GLU A 227 20.04 -14.92 28.82
CA GLU A 227 19.25 -15.30 29.98
C GLU A 227 17.79 -14.88 29.80
N GLU A 228 17.57 -13.66 29.30
CA GLU A 228 16.23 -13.13 29.02
C GLU A 228 15.48 -14.01 28.01
N VAL A 229 16.10 -14.34 26.87
CA VAL A 229 15.48 -15.19 25.85
C VAL A 229 15.28 -16.61 26.38
N SER A 230 16.25 -17.16 27.11
CA SER A 230 16.16 -18.50 27.71
C SER A 230 14.99 -18.60 28.70
N LEU A 231 14.83 -17.62 29.57
CA LEU A 231 13.72 -17.56 30.54
C LEU A 231 12.37 -17.50 29.85
N ARG A 232 12.23 -16.70 28.78
CA ARG A 232 10.97 -16.64 28.01
C ARG A 232 10.66 -18.00 27.40
N ILE A 233 11.63 -18.70 26.83
CA ILE A 233 11.37 -20.01 26.25
C ILE A 233 11.06 -21.07 27.32
N GLU A 234 11.77 -21.07 28.46
CA GLU A 234 11.46 -21.95 29.58
C GLU A 234 10.05 -21.73 30.14
N SER A 235 9.61 -20.47 30.22
CA SER A 235 8.27 -20.16 30.69
C SER A 235 7.17 -20.76 29.80
N ILE A 236 7.39 -20.83 28.48
CA ILE A 236 6.50 -21.52 27.54
C ILE A 236 6.48 -23.03 27.82
N LYS A 237 7.63 -23.64 28.10
CA LYS A 237 7.72 -25.06 28.44
C LYS A 237 6.98 -25.40 29.75
N LYS A 238 7.14 -24.56 30.77
CA LYS A 238 6.60 -24.74 32.14
C LYS A 238 5.15 -24.25 32.30
N GLU A 239 4.54 -23.76 31.23
CA GLU A 239 3.20 -23.19 31.22
C GLU A 239 2.97 -22.03 32.22
N ASN A 240 4.01 -21.29 32.59
CA ASN A 240 3.94 -20.21 33.57
C ASN A 240 3.96 -18.84 32.86
N TYR A 241 2.78 -18.25 32.63
CA TYR A 241 2.57 -17.30 31.53
C TYR A 241 2.26 -15.84 31.93
N ASN A 242 2.35 -15.45 33.20
CA ASN A 242 1.67 -14.25 33.69
C ASN A 242 2.05 -12.90 33.02
N LEU A 243 3.20 -12.77 32.35
CA LEU A 243 3.56 -11.56 31.57
C LEU A 243 3.58 -11.75 30.03
N LEU A 244 3.73 -12.99 29.54
CA LEU A 244 3.90 -13.30 28.12
C LEU A 244 2.57 -13.50 27.37
N MET A 245 1.45 -13.67 28.10
CA MET A 245 0.12 -13.98 27.53
C MET A 245 -0.36 -12.96 26.51
N LYS A 246 -0.24 -11.65 26.77
CA LYS A 246 -0.91 -10.64 25.93
C LYS A 246 -0.45 -10.67 24.46
N ASN A 247 0.83 -10.98 24.24
CA ASN A 247 1.40 -11.06 22.89
C ASN A 247 1.20 -12.45 22.27
N LEU A 248 1.28 -13.52 23.06
CA LEU A 248 1.06 -14.91 22.60
C LEU A 248 -0.41 -15.22 22.29
N GLU A 249 -1.37 -14.61 22.99
CA GLU A 249 -2.81 -14.78 22.72
C GLU A 249 -3.22 -14.19 21.37
N SER A 250 -2.50 -13.17 20.89
CA SER A 250 -2.70 -12.60 19.55
C SER A 250 -2.04 -13.43 18.42
N ASP A 251 -1.21 -14.43 18.76
CA ASP A 251 -0.55 -15.29 17.77
C ASP A 251 -1.48 -16.42 17.35
N LEU A 252 -1.97 -16.35 16.10
CA LEU A 252 -2.83 -17.36 15.47
C LEU A 252 -2.21 -18.77 15.45
N ARG A 253 -0.87 -18.89 15.58
CA ARG A 253 -0.13 -20.16 15.58
C ARG A 253 0.42 -20.54 16.96
N ARG A 254 -0.17 -20.02 18.04
CA ARG A 254 0.27 -20.27 19.42
C ARG A 254 0.48 -21.77 19.74
N ASN A 255 -0.41 -22.64 19.27
CA ASN A 255 -0.32 -24.07 19.56
C ASN A 255 0.87 -24.72 18.86
N GLU A 256 1.10 -24.40 17.58
CA GLU A 256 2.28 -24.88 16.83
C GLU A 256 3.59 -24.45 17.51
N VAL A 257 3.64 -23.20 17.98
CA VAL A 257 4.81 -22.66 18.69
C VAL A 257 5.06 -23.43 19.99
N LYS A 258 4.00 -23.71 20.76
CA LYS A 258 4.11 -24.50 21.99
C LYS A 258 4.65 -25.90 21.72
N ASP A 259 4.12 -26.56 20.70
CA ASP A 259 4.51 -27.93 20.36
C ASP A 259 5.97 -28.01 19.93
N ILE A 260 6.47 -27.04 19.17
CA ILE A 260 7.89 -26.94 18.80
C ILE A 260 8.75 -26.84 20.06
N PHE A 261 8.44 -25.93 20.98
CA PHE A 261 9.24 -25.75 22.19
C PHE A 261 9.13 -26.92 23.17
N LYS A 262 7.99 -27.63 23.23
CA LYS A 262 7.86 -28.84 24.04
C LYS A 262 8.69 -30.00 23.51
N THR A 263 8.75 -30.16 22.19
CA THR A 263 9.40 -31.30 21.53
C THR A 263 10.90 -31.11 21.33
N HIS A 264 11.40 -29.87 21.23
CA HIS A 264 12.81 -29.61 20.95
C HIS A 264 13.63 -29.29 22.23
N LYS A 265 14.76 -29.96 22.37
CA LYS A 265 15.80 -29.57 23.34
C LYS A 265 16.45 -28.28 22.85
N ILE A 266 16.44 -27.28 23.71
CA ILE A 266 17.10 -26.00 23.46
C ILE A 266 18.54 -26.17 23.94
N ASP A 267 19.46 -26.23 23.00
CA ASP A 267 20.89 -26.24 23.29
C ASP A 267 21.43 -24.81 23.30
N ASN A 268 22.49 -24.58 24.05
CA ASN A 268 23.20 -23.30 24.12
C ASN A 268 23.74 -22.83 22.76
N ASN A 269 23.88 -23.75 21.80
CA ASN A 269 24.38 -23.49 20.44
C ASN A 269 23.35 -22.86 19.49
N ILE A 270 22.11 -22.59 19.94
CA ILE A 270 21.07 -22.00 19.09
C ILE A 270 20.91 -20.49 19.26
N PHE A 271 21.68 -19.87 20.16
CA PHE A 271 21.66 -18.43 20.41
C PHE A 271 22.71 -17.74 19.56
N TYR A 272 22.30 -16.72 18.82
CA TYR A 272 23.17 -15.94 17.94
C TYR A 272 23.06 -14.46 18.29
N ASN A 273 24.20 -13.80 18.43
CA ASN A 273 24.23 -12.34 18.54
C ASN A 273 24.07 -11.73 17.15
N TYR A 274 23.23 -10.72 17.03
CA TYR A 274 23.05 -9.99 15.79
C TYR A 274 22.54 -8.57 16.09
N ASP A 275 22.82 -7.63 15.19
CA ASP A 275 22.30 -6.27 15.31
C ASP A 275 20.77 -6.27 15.07
N TYR A 276 19.98 -6.08 16.13
CA TYR A 276 18.53 -5.97 15.99
C TYR A 276 18.12 -4.63 15.37
N ARG A 277 18.90 -3.58 15.66
CA ARG A 277 18.83 -2.25 15.05
C ARG A 277 20.25 -1.73 14.84
N PRO A 278 20.46 -0.70 13.99
CA PRO A 278 21.79 -0.12 13.82
C PRO A 278 22.39 0.25 15.18
N PHE A 279 23.56 -0.32 15.48
CA PHE A 279 24.32 -0.11 16.72
C PHE A 279 23.62 -0.63 18.00
N ASN A 280 22.78 -1.66 17.86
CA ASN A 280 22.04 -2.29 18.96
C ASN A 280 22.20 -3.81 18.89
N ILE A 281 23.18 -4.31 19.67
CA ILE A 281 23.52 -5.73 19.84
C ILE A 281 22.81 -6.28 21.07
#